data_AF-A0A0U3D5V3-F1
#
_entry.id   AF-A0A0U3D5V3-F1
#
_cell.length_a   1.000
_cell.length_b   1.000
_cell.length_c   1.000
_cell.angle_alpha   90.00
_cell.angle_beta   90.00
_cell.angle_gamma   90.00
#
_symmetry.space_group_name_H-M   'P 1'
#
loop_
_entity.id
_entity.type
_entity.pdbx_description
1 polymer ?
#
loop_
_entity_poly.entity_id
_entity_poly.type
_entity_poly.pdbx_seq_one_letter_code
_entity_poly.pdbx_strand_id
1 'polypeptide(L)'
;MGIVKISDQMHESLRVASNALSRSINAQAEHWMRIGMVAELHPELDHREISQLLIRAEQAGGFDLATVAACCAGELRQPTVTPTHKPNKSDKNSKAGLQ
;
A
#
# COMPACT_ATOMS: atom_id res chain seq x y z
N MET A 1 2.93 -17.43 13.87
CA MET A 1 3.94 -16.42 13.51
C MET A 1 5.09 -16.45 14.51
N GLY A 2 6.32 -16.27 14.05
CA GLY A 2 7.49 -16.17 14.93
C GLY A 2 7.45 -14.87 15.75
N ILE A 3 7.78 -14.95 17.03
CA ILE A 3 7.84 -13.79 17.92
C ILE A 3 9.26 -13.22 17.86
N VAL A 4 9.40 -11.98 17.40
CA VAL A 4 10.68 -11.25 17.45
C VAL A 4 10.78 -10.58 18.81
N LYS A 5 11.85 -10.88 19.56
CA LYS A 5 12.15 -10.19 20.82
C LYS A 5 12.88 -8.89 20.52
N ILE A 6 12.45 -7.82 21.18
CA ILE A 6 13.09 -6.49 21.14
C ILE A 6 13.36 -6.03 22.58
N SER A 7 14.24 -5.04 22.76
CA SER A 7 14.51 -4.48 24.08
C SER A 7 13.30 -3.71 24.63
N ASP A 8 13.19 -3.63 25.96
CA ASP A 8 12.10 -2.87 26.62
C ASP A 8 12.11 -1.39 26.21
N GLN A 9 13.30 -0.80 26.05
CA GLN A 9 13.46 0.57 25.58
C GLN A 9 12.87 0.75 24.17
N MET A 10 13.14 -0.19 23.26
CA MET A 10 12.60 -0.14 21.90
C MET A 10 11.08 -0.34 21.89
N HIS A 11 10.57 -1.23 22.74
CA HIS A 11 9.12 -1.43 22.91
C HIS A 11 8.43 -0.15 23.38
N GLU A 12 9.03 0.60 24.32
CA GLU A 12 8.49 1.88 24.76
C GLU A 12 8.55 2.95 23.65
N SER A 13 9.64 3.02 22.89
CA SER A 13 9.71 3.90 21.71
C SER A 13 8.62 3.58 20.68
N LEU A 14 8.35 2.30 20.43
CA LEU A 14 7.25 1.88 19.56
C LEU A 14 5.89 2.33 20.11
N ARG A 15 5.66 2.19 21.41
CA ARG A 15 4.40 2.59 22.05
C ARG A 15 4.13 4.08 21.91
N VAL A 16 5.14 4.91 22.15
CA VAL A 16 5.02 6.37 21.99
C VAL A 16 4.76 6.74 20.53
N ALA A 17 5.56 6.19 19.60
CA ALA A 17 5.42 6.48 18.17
C ALA A 17 4.08 5.98 17.61
N SER A 18 3.62 4.79 18.01
CA SER A 18 2.37 4.21 17.53
C SER A 18 1.17 5.05 17.96
N ASN A 19 1.16 5.56 19.20
CA ASN A 19 0.13 6.47 19.70
C ASN A 19 0.14 7.80 18.94
N ALA A 20 1.32 8.39 18.70
CA ALA A 20 1.45 9.66 18.00
C ALA A 20 1.05 9.58 16.51
N LEU A 21 1.32 8.43 15.87
CA LEU A 21 1.09 8.21 14.44
C LEU A 21 -0.20 7.43 14.16
N SER A 22 -1.04 7.21 15.19
CA SER A 22 -2.33 6.51 15.09
C SER A 22 -2.23 5.11 14.44
N ARG A 23 -1.23 4.32 14.85
CA ARG A 23 -1.04 2.92 14.42
C ARG A 23 -1.07 1.97 15.62
N SER A 24 -1.34 0.68 15.38
CA SER A 24 -1.06 -0.34 16.39
C SER A 24 0.45 -0.48 16.58
N ILE A 25 0.89 -1.02 17.73
CA ILE A 25 2.32 -1.25 18.00
C ILE A 25 2.94 -2.14 16.93
N ASN A 26 2.25 -3.22 16.52
CA ASN A 26 2.73 -4.11 15.46
C ASN A 26 2.82 -3.40 14.11
N ALA A 27 1.80 -2.60 13.74
CA ALA A 27 1.82 -1.85 12.49
C ALA A 27 2.93 -0.79 12.48
N GLN A 28 3.23 -0.17 13.62
CA GLN A 28 4.35 0.77 13.74
C GLN A 28 5.70 0.06 13.63
N ALA A 29 5.85 -1.11 14.26
CA ALA A 29 7.05 -1.93 14.14
C ALA A 29 7.29 -2.38 12.70
N GLU A 30 6.23 -2.87 12.05
CA GLU A 30 6.28 -3.26 10.64
C GLU A 30 6.66 -2.08 9.75
N HIS A 31 6.08 -0.90 9.98
CA HIS A 31 6.43 0.30 9.20
C HIS A 31 7.91 0.67 9.32
N TRP A 32 8.49 0.65 10.53
CA TRP A 32 9.92 0.89 10.73
C TRP A 32 10.80 -0.17 10.06
N MET A 33 10.41 -1.45 10.15
CA MET A 33 11.12 -2.54 9.48
C MET A 33 11.10 -2.36 7.96
N ARG A 34 9.96 -1.98 7.37
CA ARG A 34 9.84 -1.71 5.94
C ARG A 34 10.70 -0.53 5.50
N ILE A 35 10.69 0.59 6.26
CA ILE A 35 11.57 1.73 5.98
C ILE A 35 13.05 1.32 6.03
N GLY A 36 13.46 0.65 7.11
CA GLY A 36 14.85 0.23 7.29
C GLY A 36 15.32 -0.73 6.21
N MET A 37 14.47 -1.69 5.81
CA MET A 37 14.81 -2.62 4.74
C MET A 37 14.97 -1.91 3.39
N VAL A 38 14.06 -0.99 3.04
CA VAL A 38 14.18 -0.24 1.79
C VAL A 38 15.41 0.66 1.80
N ALA A 39 15.69 1.36 2.91
CA ALA A 39 16.85 2.22 3.04
C ALA A 39 18.18 1.46 2.91
N GLU A 40 18.25 0.23 3.43
CA GLU A 40 19.44 -0.63 3.31
C GLU A 40 19.67 -1.09 1.87
N LEU A 41 18.60 -1.43 1.14
CA LEU A 41 18.67 -1.95 -0.23
C LEU A 41 18.83 -0.85 -1.28
N HIS A 42 18.35 0.35 -0.97
CA HIS A 42 18.32 1.51 -1.85
C HIS A 42 18.86 2.74 -1.10
N PRO A 43 20.17 2.78 -0.79
CA PRO A 43 20.78 3.86 -0.01
C PRO A 43 20.73 5.24 -0.69
N GLU A 44 20.44 5.27 -1.99
CA GLU A 44 20.22 6.48 -2.78
C GLU A 44 18.88 7.16 -2.51
N LEU A 45 17.89 6.44 -1.96
CA LEU A 45 16.55 6.98 -1.74
C LEU A 45 16.48 7.73 -0.40
N ASP A 46 15.89 8.92 -0.45
CA ASP A 46 15.58 9.64 0.78
C ASP A 46 14.29 9.14 1.46
N HIS A 47 14.04 9.57 2.70
CA HIS A 47 12.86 9.13 3.45
C HIS A 47 11.53 9.46 2.75
N ARG A 48 11.46 10.58 2.00
CA ARG A 48 10.26 10.97 1.26
C ARG A 48 10.02 10.01 0.10
N GLU A 49 11.06 9.65 -0.64
CA GLU A 49 11.01 8.69 -1.74
C GLU A 49 10.63 7.29 -1.24
N ILE A 50 11.23 6.83 -0.14
CA ILE A 50 10.86 5.58 0.52
C ILE A 50 9.37 5.59 0.91
N SER A 51 8.88 6.69 1.48
CA SER A 51 7.47 6.80 1.86
C SER A 51 6.54 6.68 0.65
N GLN A 52 6.88 7.31 -0.48
CA GLN A 52 6.11 7.20 -1.72
C GLN A 52 6.15 5.78 -2.29
N LEU A 53 7.31 5.14 -2.22
CA LEU A 53 7.50 3.76 -2.68
C LEU A 53 6.61 2.78 -1.91
N LEU A 54 6.56 2.91 -0.58
CA LEU A 54 5.70 2.10 0.28
C LEU A 54 4.22 2.27 -0.03
N ILE A 55 3.78 3.50 -0.33
CA ILE A 55 2.40 3.77 -0.74
C ILE A 55 2.07 3.11 -2.09
N ARG A 56 2.99 3.20 -3.07
CA ARG A 56 2.80 2.57 -4.38
C ARG A 56 2.75 1.05 -4.28
N ALA A 57 3.62 0.46 -3.46
CA ALA A 57 3.61 -0.99 -3.22
C ALA A 57 2.27 -1.45 -2.62
N GLU A 58 1.77 -0.75 -1.59
CA GLU A 58 0.47 -1.05 -0.99
C GLU A 58 -0.68 -0.96 -2.01
N GLN A 59 -0.68 0.08 -2.87
CA GLN A 59 -1.65 0.23 -3.96
C GLN A 59 -1.55 -0.89 -5.02
N ALA A 60 -0.37 -1.50 -5.18
CA ALA A 60 -0.12 -2.60 -6.11
C ALA A 60 -0.55 -3.98 -5.56
N GLY A 61 -1.06 -4.04 -4.31
CA GLY A 61 -1.57 -5.27 -3.71
C GLY A 61 -0.85 -5.72 -2.44
N GLY A 62 0.09 -4.92 -1.94
CA GLY A 62 0.75 -5.16 -0.65
C GLY A 62 2.25 -4.96 -0.71
N PHE A 63 2.91 -5.15 0.43
CA PHE A 63 4.35 -5.01 0.55
C PHE A 63 5.06 -6.37 0.45
N ASP A 64 5.79 -6.58 -0.64
CA ASP A 64 6.82 -7.61 -0.74
C ASP A 64 8.04 -7.09 -1.56
N LEU A 65 9.14 -7.82 -1.49
CA LEU A 65 10.40 -7.37 -2.10
C LEU A 65 10.31 -7.29 -3.63
N ALA A 66 9.52 -8.17 -4.25
CA ALA A 66 9.31 -8.16 -5.70
C ALA A 66 8.54 -6.91 -6.15
N THR A 67 7.51 -6.52 -5.40
CA THR A 67 6.71 -5.32 -5.63
C THR A 67 7.53 -4.06 -5.43
N VAL A 68 8.37 -4.02 -4.39
CA VAL A 68 9.31 -2.92 -4.15
C VAL A 68 10.28 -2.78 -5.33
N ALA A 69 10.89 -3.89 -5.78
CA ALA A 69 11.80 -3.88 -6.93
C ALA A 69 11.09 -3.41 -8.22
N ALA A 70 9.88 -3.89 -8.49
CA ALA A 70 9.07 -3.48 -9.63
C ALA A 70 8.67 -1.99 -9.58
N CYS A 71 8.35 -1.47 -8.39
CA CYS A 71 8.10 -0.04 -8.16
C CYS A 71 9.37 0.79 -8.47
N CYS A 72 10.55 0.35 -8.03
CA CYS A 72 11.83 1.03 -8.27
C CYS A 72 12.23 1.00 -9.75
N ALA A 73 11.98 -0.11 -10.45
CA ALA A 73 12.25 -0.26 -11.88
C ALA A 73 11.29 0.52 -12.79
N GLY A 74 10.25 1.16 -12.24
CA GLY A 74 9.24 1.89 -13.01
C GLY A 74 8.31 0.97 -13.83
N GLU A 75 8.28 -0.33 -13.52
CA GLU A 75 7.58 -1.35 -14.31
C GLU A 75 6.10 -1.52 -13.93
N LEU A 76 5.66 -0.96 -12.80
CA LEU A 76 4.26 -0.99 -12.41
C LEU A 76 3.44 0.01 -13.23
N ARG A 77 2.85 -0.47 -14.33
CA ARG A 77 1.69 0.19 -14.95
C ARG A 77 0.60 0.28 -13.89
N GLN A 78 0.13 1.50 -13.60
CA GLN A 78 -1.01 1.72 -12.72
C GLN A 78 -2.20 0.85 -13.18
N PRO A 79 -2.96 0.24 -12.26
CA PRO A 79 -4.22 -0.38 -12.61
C PRO A 79 -5.10 0.72 -13.22
N THR A 80 -5.48 0.52 -14.47
CA THR A 80 -6.37 1.41 -15.21
C THR A 80 -7.67 1.46 -14.41
N VAL A 81 -7.96 2.59 -13.76
CA VAL A 81 -9.28 2.86 -13.22
C VAL A 81 -10.22 3.03 -14.40
N THR A 82 -10.77 1.92 -14.90
CA THR A 82 -11.85 1.98 -15.89
C THR A 82 -13.03 2.67 -15.20
N PRO A 83 -13.50 3.84 -15.66
CA PRO A 83 -14.71 4.43 -15.11
C PRO A 83 -15.86 3.51 -15.51
N THR A 84 -16.37 2.73 -14.56
CA THR A 84 -17.51 1.84 -14.74
C THR A 84 -18.77 2.68 -14.96
N HIS A 85 -18.98 3.18 -16.17
CA HIS A 85 -20.27 3.72 -16.59
C HIS A 85 -21.26 2.55 -16.72
N LYS A 86 -22.13 2.38 -15.71
CA LYS A 86 -23.26 1.44 -15.80
C LYS A 86 -24.16 1.87 -16.98
N PRO A 87 -24.50 0.99 -17.94
CA PRO A 87 -25.48 1.32 -18.96
C PRO A 87 -26.87 1.39 -18.32
N ASN A 88 -27.56 2.50 -18.57
CA ASN A 88 -28.92 2.76 -18.10
C ASN A 88 -29.90 1.80 -18.78
N LYS A 89 -30.78 1.16 -18.01
CA LYS A 89 -31.72 0.14 -18.47
C LYS A 89 -33.06 0.80 -18.78
N SER A 90 -33.17 1.55 -19.87
CA SER A 90 -34.41 2.26 -20.21
C SER A 90 -34.80 2.33 -21.69
N ASP A 91 -34.20 1.54 -22.59
CA ASP A 91 -34.61 1.51 -24.00
C ASP A 91 -34.92 0.09 -24.51
N LYS A 92 -35.86 -0.61 -23.88
CA LYS A 92 -36.49 -1.82 -24.47
C LYS A 92 -37.95 -1.96 -24.03
N ASN A 93 -38.83 -1.05 -24.46
CA ASN A 93 -40.22 -1.42 -24.75
C ASN A 93 -40.97 -0.28 -25.45
N SER A 94 -41.06 -0.32 -26.77
CA SER A 94 -42.18 0.22 -27.56
C SER A 94 -42.02 -0.18 -29.01
N LYS A 95 -42.28 -1.45 -29.32
CA LYS A 95 -42.65 -1.91 -30.67
C LYS A 95 -43.30 -3.29 -30.59
N ALA A 96 -44.56 -3.30 -30.13
CA ALA A 96 -45.51 -4.37 -30.40
C ALA A 96 -46.91 -3.79 -30.16
N GLY A 97 -47.67 -3.54 -31.23
CA GLY A 97 -49.02 -3.00 -31.12
C GLY A 97 -49.48 -2.29 -32.39
N LEU A 98 -49.42 -2.96 -33.54
CA LEU A 98 -50.26 -2.63 -34.68
C LEU A 98 -50.66 -3.92 -35.38
N GLN A 99 -51.80 -4.45 -34.94
CA GLN A 99 -52.80 -5.19 -35.72
C GLN A 99 -54.02 -5.40 -34.82
#